data_AF-M5CGF6-F1
#
_entry.id   AF-M5CGF6-F1
#
_cell.length_a   1.000
_cell.length_b   1.000
_cell.length_c   1.000
_cell.angle_alpha   90.00
_cell.angle_beta   90.00
_cell.angle_gamma   90.00
#
_symmetry.space_group_name_H-M   'P 1'
#
loop_
_entity.id
_entity.type
_entity.pdbx_description
1 polymer ?
#
loop_
_entity_poly.entity_id
_entity_poly.type
_entity_poly.pdbx_seq_one_letter_code
_entity_poly.pdbx_strand_id
1 'polypeptide(L)'
;MRSQDRLTLYPLPFGVSLSKVYTDFLGYLLRHTRTFFEEHVIDGEDIWDKCASNMLIVLAHPNGWATREQNFMRQALMDVGPEYKNYQVTFVTEGEASVHFCMFHSNMESALEPRTDLIVCDAGGSTVDTTAYFVEKTLPMLELREKKASACIQAGGVFVDIECEKYLTKLLSVANLNEEDLQEYLANGLRDFEAGAKQEFGSADGTHYINFNDPRFSKETIGIKRGRMALKG
;
A
#
# COMPACT_ATOMS: atom_id res chain seq x y z
N MET A 1 7.89 12.25 -19.14
CA MET A 1 7.47 13.49 -18.47
C MET A 1 8.09 13.43 -17.07
N ARG A 2 9.09 14.27 -16.75
CA ARG A 2 9.66 14.33 -15.40
C ARG A 2 8.73 15.22 -14.58
N SER A 3 7.83 14.63 -13.81
CA SER A 3 7.08 15.36 -12.79
C SER A 3 8.08 15.80 -11.71
N GLN A 4 8.02 17.07 -11.35
CA GLN A 4 8.71 17.63 -10.19
C GLN A 4 8.00 17.08 -8.95
N ASP A 5 8.37 15.88 -8.54
CA ASP A 5 7.62 15.20 -7.50
C ASP A 5 8.01 15.68 -6.09
N ARG A 6 6.98 15.97 -5.30
CA ARG A 6 7.00 16.55 -3.94
C ARG A 6 7.32 15.54 -2.84
N LEU A 7 7.79 14.33 -3.18
CA LEU A 7 8.14 13.30 -2.21
C LEU A 7 9.61 13.42 -1.82
N THR A 8 9.86 13.79 -0.56
CA THR A 8 11.20 13.79 0.02
C THR A 8 11.60 12.36 0.35
N LEU A 9 12.50 11.78 -0.44
CA LEU A 9 13.10 10.48 -0.14
C LEU A 9 14.23 10.65 0.89
N TYR A 10 14.05 10.08 2.08
CA TYR A 10 15.11 10.01 3.06
C TYR A 10 16.13 8.94 2.67
N PRO A 11 17.43 9.17 2.90
CA PRO A 11 18.45 8.16 2.65
C PRO A 11 18.23 6.95 3.58
N LEU A 12 18.57 5.76 3.08
CA LEU A 12 18.61 4.56 3.91
C LEU A 12 19.64 4.74 5.05
N PRO A 13 19.45 4.07 6.20
CA PRO A 13 20.43 4.07 7.27
C PRO A 13 21.83 3.65 6.78
N PHE A 14 22.87 4.19 7.42
CA PHE A 14 24.24 3.90 7.02
C PHE A 14 24.52 2.38 7.01
N GLY A 15 25.09 1.89 5.91
CA GLY A 15 25.39 0.47 5.72
C GLY A 15 24.20 -0.42 5.35
N VAL A 16 22.98 0.13 5.28
CA VAL A 16 21.78 -0.62 4.87
C VAL A 16 21.56 -0.43 3.36
N SER A 17 21.76 -1.49 2.59
CA SER A 17 21.47 -1.50 1.15
C SER A 17 19.99 -1.79 0.90
N LEU A 18 19.48 -1.40 -0.27
CA LEU A 18 18.11 -1.75 -0.70
C LEU A 18 17.89 -3.27 -0.70
N SER A 19 18.89 -4.03 -1.16
CA SER A 19 18.85 -5.49 -1.14
C SER A 19 18.65 -6.02 0.29
N LYS A 20 19.38 -5.46 1.26
CA LYS A 20 19.23 -5.86 2.67
C LYS A 20 17.83 -5.57 3.19
N VAL A 21 17.24 -4.41 2.86
CA VAL A 21 15.86 -4.09 3.25
C VAL A 21 14.87 -5.13 2.71
N TYR A 22 14.96 -5.46 1.42
CA TYR A 22 14.06 -6.44 0.80
C TYR A 22 14.28 -7.85 1.36
N THR A 23 15.53 -8.30 1.50
CA THR A 23 15.85 -9.61 2.06
C THR A 23 15.36 -9.74 3.52
N ASP A 24 15.63 -8.75 4.36
CA ASP A 24 15.20 -8.80 5.77
C ASP A 24 13.67 -8.81 5.88
N PHE A 25 12.97 -8.01 5.06
CA PHE A 25 11.51 -7.93 5.06
C PHE A 25 10.85 -9.19 4.50
N LEU A 26 11.31 -9.71 3.36
CA LEU A 26 10.83 -10.98 2.80
C LEU A 26 11.08 -12.13 3.78
N GLY A 27 12.24 -12.17 4.41
CA GLY A 27 12.54 -13.17 5.44
C GLY A 27 11.64 -13.06 6.66
N TYR A 28 11.30 -11.84 7.09
CA TYR A 28 10.31 -11.63 8.14
C TYR A 28 8.94 -12.19 7.73
N LEU A 29 8.44 -11.86 6.54
CA LEU A 29 7.16 -12.34 6.04
C LEU A 29 7.12 -13.88 5.98
N LEU A 30 8.14 -14.52 5.41
CA LEU A 30 8.17 -15.97 5.24
C LEU A 30 8.22 -16.71 6.58
N ARG A 31 9.03 -16.24 7.53
CA ARG A 31 9.06 -16.80 8.89
C ARG A 31 7.71 -16.64 9.58
N HIS A 32 7.10 -15.46 9.48
CA HIS A 32 5.79 -15.22 10.05
C HIS A 32 4.70 -16.09 9.41
N THR A 33 4.70 -16.23 8.08
CA THR A 33 3.78 -17.13 7.37
C THR A 33 3.92 -18.58 7.82
N ARG A 34 5.16 -19.08 7.96
CA ARG A 34 5.42 -20.42 8.49
C ARG A 34 4.84 -20.58 9.89
N THR A 35 5.25 -19.72 10.83
CA THR A 35 4.77 -19.79 12.22
C THR A 35 3.25 -19.73 12.29
N PHE A 36 2.63 -18.79 11.57
CA PHE A 36 1.18 -18.67 11.54
C PHE A 36 0.51 -19.94 10.99
N PHE A 37 1.03 -20.51 9.90
CA PHE A 37 0.50 -21.75 9.31
C PHE A 37 0.61 -22.93 10.27
N GLU A 38 1.79 -23.16 10.85
CA GLU A 38 2.05 -24.26 11.78
C GLU A 38 1.15 -24.19 13.02
N GLU A 39 0.87 -22.99 13.52
CA GLU A 39 0.02 -22.78 14.71
C GLU A 39 -1.48 -22.87 14.43
N HIS A 40 -1.93 -22.55 13.21
CA HIS A 40 -3.37 -22.39 12.90
C HIS A 40 -3.93 -23.50 12.01
N VAL A 41 -3.09 -24.36 11.43
CA VAL A 41 -3.51 -25.51 10.61
C VAL A 41 -3.34 -26.79 11.41
N ILE A 42 -4.36 -27.65 11.41
CA ILE A 42 -4.27 -28.98 12.03
C ILE A 42 -3.16 -29.77 11.36
N ASP A 43 -2.23 -30.32 12.15
CA ASP A 43 -1.00 -30.98 11.69
C ASP A 43 -0.10 -30.06 10.84
N GLY A 44 -0.14 -28.75 11.10
CA GLY A 44 0.52 -27.72 10.29
C GLY A 44 2.03 -27.91 10.13
N GLU A 45 2.74 -28.27 11.19
CA GLU A 45 4.20 -28.57 11.15
C GLU A 45 4.51 -29.73 10.19
N ASP A 46 3.81 -30.86 10.35
CA ASP A 46 3.95 -32.03 9.48
C ASP A 46 3.61 -31.73 8.02
N ILE A 47 2.57 -30.92 7.77
CA ILE A 47 2.17 -30.50 6.42
C ILE A 47 3.23 -29.57 5.82
N TRP A 48 3.69 -28.59 6.58
CA TRP A 48 4.69 -27.63 6.13
C TRP A 48 5.97 -28.36 5.74
N ASP A 49 6.51 -29.23 6.59
CA ASP A 49 7.74 -29.95 6.31
C ASP A 49 7.64 -30.86 5.07
N LYS A 50 6.47 -31.47 4.83
CA LYS A 50 6.21 -32.28 3.62
C LYS A 50 6.09 -31.44 2.35
N CYS A 51 5.48 -30.26 2.43
CA CYS A 51 5.07 -29.48 1.27
C CYS A 51 6.00 -28.31 0.94
N ALA A 52 6.76 -27.79 1.91
CA ALA A 52 7.57 -26.58 1.76
C ALA A 52 8.56 -26.67 0.59
N SER A 53 9.13 -27.85 0.35
CA SER A 53 10.05 -28.09 -0.78
C SER A 53 9.43 -27.86 -2.17
N ASN A 54 8.10 -27.94 -2.30
CA ASN A 54 7.34 -27.74 -3.54
C ASN A 54 6.55 -26.43 -3.55
N MET A 55 6.84 -25.51 -2.62
CA MET A 55 6.09 -24.26 -2.51
C MET A 55 6.30 -23.36 -3.75
N LEU A 56 5.20 -22.81 -4.25
CA LEU A 56 5.18 -21.74 -5.23
C LEU A 56 4.99 -20.41 -4.51
N ILE A 57 5.95 -19.50 -4.65
CA ILE A 57 5.85 -18.11 -4.21
C ILE A 57 5.44 -17.27 -5.41
N VAL A 58 4.34 -16.55 -5.27
CA VAL A 58 3.86 -15.57 -6.25
C VAL A 58 4.09 -14.17 -5.68
N LEU A 59 4.93 -13.37 -6.33
CA LEU A 59 5.20 -11.98 -5.91
C LEU A 59 4.43 -11.02 -6.82
N ALA A 60 3.54 -10.22 -6.23
CA ALA A 60 2.92 -9.10 -6.91
C ALA A 60 3.93 -7.96 -7.10
N HIS A 61 3.85 -7.25 -8.22
CA HIS A 61 4.65 -6.06 -8.48
C HIS A 61 3.88 -5.01 -9.27
N PRO A 62 4.30 -3.73 -9.22
CA PRO A 62 3.67 -2.68 -10.01
C PRO A 62 3.69 -3.01 -11.50
N ASN A 63 2.62 -2.68 -12.22
CA ASN A 63 2.44 -3.04 -13.63
C ASN A 63 3.60 -2.56 -14.53
N GLY A 64 4.20 -1.41 -14.21
CA GLY A 64 5.31 -0.85 -14.98
C GLY A 64 6.67 -1.52 -14.74
N TRP A 65 6.79 -2.45 -13.80
CA TRP A 65 8.05 -3.13 -13.51
C TRP A 65 8.36 -4.24 -14.53
N ALA A 66 9.64 -4.35 -14.89
CA ALA A 66 10.10 -5.30 -15.89
C ALA A 66 11.04 -6.35 -15.27
N THR A 67 11.73 -7.09 -16.12
CA THR A 67 12.63 -8.19 -15.74
C THR A 67 13.70 -7.79 -14.72
N ARG A 68 14.19 -6.54 -14.76
CA ARG A 68 15.25 -6.08 -13.86
C ARG A 68 14.77 -6.08 -12.40
N GLU A 69 13.62 -5.46 -12.15
CA GLU A 69 13.05 -5.34 -10.82
C GLU A 69 12.57 -6.71 -10.30
N GLN A 70 11.96 -7.53 -11.17
CA GLN A 70 11.59 -8.91 -10.82
C GLN A 70 12.81 -9.76 -10.44
N ASN A 71 13.92 -9.64 -11.19
CA ASN A 71 15.17 -10.33 -10.84
C ASN A 71 15.76 -9.85 -9.52
N PHE A 72 15.65 -8.55 -9.23
CA PHE A 72 16.06 -8.01 -7.93
C PHE A 72 15.24 -8.63 -6.79
N MET A 73 13.91 -8.68 -6.90
CA MET A 73 13.05 -9.33 -5.89
C MET A 73 13.35 -10.83 -5.74
N ARG A 74 13.55 -11.54 -6.86
CA ARG A 74 13.93 -12.96 -6.86
C ARG A 74 15.26 -13.18 -6.13
N GLN A 75 16.26 -12.33 -6.39
CA GLN A 75 17.54 -12.44 -5.71
C GLN A 75 17.41 -12.13 -4.21
N ALA A 76 16.67 -11.08 -3.85
CA ALA A 76 16.45 -10.73 -2.44
C ALA A 76 15.78 -11.88 -1.66
N LEU A 77 14.85 -12.60 -2.29
CA LEU A 77 14.22 -13.81 -1.75
C LEU A 77 15.21 -14.96 -1.58
N MET A 78 16.07 -15.22 -2.57
CA MET A 78 17.12 -16.24 -2.48
C MET A 78 18.17 -15.94 -1.40
N ASP A 79 18.39 -14.65 -1.13
CA ASP A 79 19.34 -14.19 -0.11
C ASP A 79 18.77 -14.30 1.31
N VAL A 80 17.46 -14.59 1.48
CA VAL A 80 16.85 -14.87 2.79
C VAL A 80 17.48 -16.12 3.42
N GLY A 81 17.75 -17.15 2.63
CA GLY A 81 18.27 -18.44 3.10
C GLY A 81 18.38 -19.50 2.00
N PRO A 82 19.23 -20.52 2.19
CA PRO A 82 19.44 -21.58 1.20
C PRO A 82 18.18 -22.38 0.85
N GLU A 83 17.23 -22.50 1.77
CA GLU A 83 15.95 -23.20 1.59
C GLU A 83 15.09 -22.56 0.49
N TYR A 84 15.14 -21.23 0.36
CA TYR A 84 14.33 -20.49 -0.62
C TYR A 84 14.90 -20.54 -2.04
N LYS A 85 16.14 -21.01 -2.21
CA LYS A 85 16.77 -21.13 -3.55
C LYS A 85 16.11 -22.17 -4.43
N ASN A 86 15.46 -23.16 -3.82
CA ASN A 86 14.79 -24.26 -4.54
C ASN A 86 13.31 -23.98 -4.78
N TYR A 87 12.76 -22.89 -4.24
CA TYR A 87 11.34 -22.59 -4.37
C TYR A 87 11.04 -22.06 -5.77
N GLN A 88 9.84 -22.39 -6.27
CA GLN A 88 9.36 -21.83 -7.51
C GLN A 88 8.91 -20.40 -7.23
N VAL A 89 9.44 -19.43 -7.98
CA VAL A 89 9.10 -18.01 -7.82
C VAL A 89 8.54 -17.49 -9.14
N THR A 90 7.27 -17.13 -9.12
CA THR A 90 6.59 -16.46 -10.24
C THR A 90 6.13 -15.07 -9.83
N PHE A 91 5.77 -14.29 -10.83
CA PHE A 91 5.41 -12.89 -10.69
C PHE A 91 4.04 -12.66 -11.30
N VAL A 92 3.29 -11.75 -10.69
CA VAL A 92 2.01 -11.26 -11.19
C VAL A 92 2.00 -9.75 -11.09
N THR A 93 1.37 -9.06 -12.04
CA THR A 93 1.18 -7.61 -11.88
C THR A 93 0.13 -7.34 -10.81
N GLU A 94 0.25 -6.24 -10.06
CA GLU A 94 -0.75 -5.82 -9.06
C GLU A 94 -2.14 -5.73 -9.70
N GLY A 95 -2.24 -5.11 -10.89
CA GLY A 95 -3.51 -5.03 -11.61
C GLY A 95 -4.12 -6.39 -11.96
N GLU A 96 -3.32 -7.37 -12.40
CA GLU A 96 -3.79 -8.73 -12.68
C GLU A 96 -4.20 -9.48 -11.40
N ALA A 97 -3.44 -9.31 -10.33
CA ALA A 97 -3.78 -9.88 -9.01
C ALA A 97 -5.12 -9.33 -8.50
N SER A 98 -5.38 -8.02 -8.67
CA SER A 98 -6.69 -7.43 -8.35
C SER A 98 -7.82 -8.04 -9.16
N VAL A 99 -7.61 -8.31 -10.45
CA VAL A 99 -8.63 -8.94 -11.30
C VAL A 99 -8.92 -10.36 -10.86
N HIS A 100 -7.89 -11.14 -10.53
CA HIS A 100 -8.07 -12.47 -9.94
C HIS A 100 -8.89 -12.39 -8.65
N PHE A 101 -8.54 -11.47 -7.75
CA PHE A 101 -9.29 -11.28 -6.51
C PHE A 101 -10.77 -10.97 -6.79
N CYS A 102 -11.04 -10.03 -7.70
CA CYS A 102 -12.40 -9.68 -8.10
C CYS A 102 -13.16 -10.85 -8.74
N MET A 103 -12.50 -11.66 -9.57
CA MET A 103 -13.13 -12.82 -10.19
C MET A 103 -13.58 -13.85 -9.15
N PHE A 104 -12.78 -14.07 -8.10
CA PHE A 104 -13.07 -15.09 -7.08
C PHE A 104 -13.99 -14.59 -5.95
N HIS A 105 -13.92 -13.30 -5.58
CA HIS A 105 -14.59 -12.79 -4.38
C HIS A 105 -15.74 -11.82 -4.66
N SER A 106 -15.92 -11.36 -5.90
CA SER A 106 -17.06 -10.53 -6.26
C SER A 106 -17.96 -11.25 -7.26
N ASN A 107 -19.26 -10.99 -7.19
CA ASN A 107 -20.25 -11.40 -8.18
C ASN A 107 -20.08 -10.60 -9.50
N MET A 108 -18.84 -10.42 -9.97
CA MET A 108 -18.45 -9.68 -11.16
C MET A 108 -18.37 -10.57 -12.41
N GLU A 109 -19.08 -11.71 -12.42
CA GLU A 109 -19.11 -12.63 -13.57
C GLU A 109 -19.45 -11.91 -14.88
N SER A 110 -20.34 -10.92 -14.85
CA SER A 110 -20.72 -10.11 -16.01
C SER A 110 -19.64 -9.11 -16.47
N ALA A 111 -18.76 -8.67 -15.57
CA ALA A 111 -17.69 -7.72 -15.89
C ALA A 111 -16.46 -8.42 -16.52
N LEU A 112 -16.31 -9.73 -16.31
CA LEU A 112 -15.19 -10.52 -16.78
C LEU A 112 -15.58 -11.49 -17.91
N GLU A 113 -16.56 -11.15 -18.75
CA GLU A 113 -16.87 -11.97 -19.92
C GLU A 113 -15.73 -11.93 -20.97
N PRO A 114 -15.45 -13.03 -21.67
CA PRO A 114 -14.51 -12.99 -22.80
C PRO A 114 -14.91 -11.91 -23.81
N ARG A 115 -13.90 -11.22 -24.34
CA ARG A 115 -14.02 -10.09 -25.27
C ARG A 115 -14.54 -8.79 -24.67
N THR A 116 -14.48 -8.62 -23.36
CA THR A 116 -14.71 -7.33 -22.71
C THR A 116 -13.42 -6.55 -22.50
N ASP A 117 -13.58 -5.22 -22.41
CA ASP A 117 -12.54 -4.30 -21.99
C ASP A 117 -12.71 -4.01 -20.49
N LEU A 118 -11.60 -4.10 -19.77
CA LEU A 118 -11.49 -3.89 -18.34
C LEU A 118 -10.46 -2.78 -18.10
N ILE A 119 -10.75 -1.88 -17.17
CA ILE A 119 -9.75 -0.93 -16.66
C ILE A 119 -9.58 -1.19 -15.18
N VAL A 120 -8.35 -1.47 -14.77
CA VAL A 120 -7.96 -1.54 -13.36
C VAL A 120 -7.29 -0.23 -13.00
N CYS A 121 -7.78 0.40 -11.94
CA CYS A 121 -7.18 1.58 -11.32
C CYS A 121 -6.81 1.20 -9.89
N ASP A 122 -5.54 0.91 -9.66
CA ASP A 122 -4.99 0.66 -8.34
C ASP A 122 -4.48 1.98 -7.77
N ALA A 123 -5.23 2.55 -6.83
CA ALA A 123 -4.90 3.79 -6.16
C ALA A 123 -4.26 3.50 -4.80
N GLY A 124 -2.96 3.22 -4.82
CA GLY A 124 -2.19 2.84 -3.65
C GLY A 124 -1.76 4.00 -2.75
N GLY A 125 -0.79 3.71 -1.88
CA GLY A 125 -0.28 4.68 -0.92
C GLY A 125 0.55 5.80 -1.55
N SER A 126 1.37 5.49 -2.56
CA SER A 126 2.31 6.45 -3.16
C SER A 126 2.27 6.51 -4.70
N THR A 127 1.67 5.50 -5.33
CA THR A 127 1.44 5.46 -6.77
C THR A 127 -0.02 5.19 -7.06
N VAL A 128 -0.47 5.64 -8.23
CA VAL A 128 -1.69 5.19 -8.86
C VAL A 128 -1.30 4.51 -10.17
N ASP A 129 -1.67 3.25 -10.30
CA ASP A 129 -1.38 2.40 -11.44
C ASP A 129 -2.67 2.12 -12.20
N THR A 130 -2.70 2.48 -13.48
CA THR A 130 -3.87 2.28 -14.36
C THR A 130 -3.50 1.41 -15.54
N THR A 131 -4.23 0.30 -15.71
CA THR A 131 -4.00 -0.66 -16.79
C THR A 131 -5.32 -1.01 -17.47
N ALA A 132 -5.31 -1.00 -18.81
CA ALA A 132 -6.44 -1.43 -19.62
C ALA A 132 -6.17 -2.84 -20.15
N TYR A 133 -7.03 -3.78 -19.77
CA TYR A 133 -6.98 -5.16 -20.19
C TYR A 133 -8.11 -5.48 -21.17
N PHE A 134 -7.84 -6.43 -22.06
CA PHE A 134 -8.84 -7.16 -22.82
C PHE A 134 -8.91 -8.58 -22.27
N VAL A 135 -10.11 -9.05 -21.93
CA VAL A 135 -10.32 -10.41 -21.43
C VAL A 135 -10.31 -11.36 -22.64
N GLU A 136 -9.22 -12.10 -22.84
CA GLU A 136 -9.12 -13.07 -23.93
C GLU A 136 -9.95 -14.31 -23.61
N LYS A 137 -9.78 -14.86 -22.40
CA LYS A 137 -10.50 -16.02 -21.88
C LYS A 137 -10.60 -15.95 -20.35
N THR A 138 -11.61 -16.58 -19.79
CA THR A 138 -11.76 -16.78 -18.33
C THR A 138 -11.56 -18.21 -17.88
N LEU A 139 -11.74 -19.17 -18.79
CA LEU A 139 -11.63 -20.61 -18.54
C LEU A 139 -10.75 -21.28 -19.60
N PRO A 140 -9.93 -22.30 -19.23
CA PRO A 140 -9.76 -22.85 -17.88
C PRO A 140 -8.91 -21.96 -16.95
N MET A 141 -8.21 -20.96 -17.50
CA MET A 141 -7.52 -19.91 -16.75
C MET A 141 -7.85 -18.54 -17.35
N LEU A 142 -7.82 -17.53 -16.49
CA LEU A 142 -7.95 -16.14 -16.91
C LEU A 142 -6.73 -15.76 -17.76
N GLU A 143 -7.00 -15.33 -18.99
CA GLU A 143 -6.02 -14.77 -19.91
C GLU A 143 -6.38 -13.32 -20.17
N LEU A 144 -5.55 -12.40 -19.68
CA LEU A 144 -5.67 -10.97 -19.93
C LEU A 144 -4.61 -10.53 -20.92
N ARG A 145 -5.01 -9.69 -21.89
CA ARG A 145 -4.07 -8.99 -22.75
C ARG A 145 -4.13 -7.50 -22.45
N GLU A 146 -2.99 -6.93 -22.11
CA GLU A 146 -2.86 -5.48 -21.96
C GLU A 146 -3.10 -4.79 -23.31
N LYS A 147 -4.03 -3.84 -23.35
CA LYS A 147 -4.37 -3.08 -24.57
C LYS A 147 -3.44 -1.91 -24.81
N LYS A 148 -2.83 -1.41 -23.74
CA LYS A 148 -1.94 -0.25 -23.75
C LYS A 148 -1.05 -0.32 -22.53
N ALA A 149 0.21 0.08 -22.70
CA ALA A 149 1.17 0.22 -21.62
C ALA A 149 0.55 0.92 -20.40
N SER A 150 0.68 0.27 -19.25
CA SER A 150 0.21 0.74 -17.96
C SER A 150 0.76 2.12 -17.66
N ALA A 151 -0.10 2.98 -17.11
CA ALA A 151 0.30 4.28 -16.62
C ALA A 151 0.51 4.20 -15.11
N CYS A 152 1.72 4.54 -14.66
CA CYS A 152 2.03 4.72 -13.24
C CYS A 152 2.31 6.20 -13.02
N ILE A 153 1.59 6.82 -12.09
CA ILE A 153 1.81 8.22 -11.69
C ILE A 153 2.10 8.29 -10.20
N GLN A 154 2.87 9.31 -9.80
CA GLN A 154 3.05 9.63 -8.39
C GLN A 154 1.82 10.37 -7.88
N ALA A 155 0.92 9.60 -7.28
CA ALA A 155 -0.30 10.03 -6.63
C ALA A 155 -0.68 8.94 -5.62
N GLY A 156 -1.54 9.22 -4.66
CA GLY A 156 -1.96 8.23 -3.66
C GLY A 156 -2.17 8.84 -2.28
N GLY A 157 -2.38 7.98 -1.29
CA GLY A 157 -2.66 8.38 0.08
C GLY A 157 -1.64 9.38 0.66
N VAL A 158 -0.35 9.20 0.39
CA VAL A 158 0.72 10.09 0.90
C VAL A 158 0.56 11.53 0.42
N PHE A 159 0.01 11.75 -0.77
CA PHE A 159 -0.23 13.10 -1.29
C PHE A 159 -1.42 13.76 -0.58
N VAL A 160 -2.41 12.97 -0.16
CA VAL A 160 -3.50 13.44 0.70
C VAL A 160 -2.93 13.85 2.07
N ASP A 161 -2.01 13.07 2.62
CA ASP A 161 -1.33 13.39 3.88
C ASP A 161 -0.50 14.68 3.78
N ILE A 162 0.26 14.87 2.69
CA ILE A 162 1.05 16.09 2.44
C ILE A 162 0.16 17.34 2.35
N GLU A 163 -1.01 17.25 1.70
CA GLU A 163 -1.93 18.39 1.64
C GLU A 163 -2.61 18.64 3.00
N CYS A 164 -2.87 17.59 3.80
CA CYS A 164 -3.34 17.73 5.18
C CYS A 164 -2.28 18.38 6.07
N GLU A 165 -1.01 18.01 5.94
CA GLU A 165 0.11 18.64 6.65
C GLU A 165 0.16 20.13 6.36
N LYS A 166 0.13 20.53 5.09
CA LYS A 166 0.10 21.96 4.71
C LYS A 166 -1.09 22.69 5.31
N TYR A 167 -2.27 22.05 5.28
CA TYR A 167 -3.48 22.61 5.86
C TYR A 167 -3.34 22.83 7.36
N LEU A 168 -2.90 21.81 8.10
CA LEU A 168 -2.70 21.87 9.55
C LEU A 168 -1.59 22.85 9.94
N THR A 169 -0.45 22.86 9.23
CA THR A 169 0.64 23.82 9.47
C THR A 169 0.14 25.26 9.33
N LYS A 170 -0.62 25.56 8.26
CA LYS A 170 -1.18 26.90 8.05
C LYS A 170 -2.18 27.26 9.15
N LEU A 171 -3.06 26.32 9.52
CA LEU A 171 -4.05 26.52 10.57
C LEU A 171 -3.40 26.78 11.94
N LEU A 172 -2.42 25.97 12.33
CA LEU A 172 -1.75 26.08 13.64
C LEU A 172 -0.81 27.29 13.72
N SER A 173 -0.25 27.75 12.59
CA SER A 173 0.65 28.91 12.56
C SER A 173 0.01 30.20 13.08
N VAL A 174 -1.31 30.32 13.04
CA VAL A 174 -2.06 31.50 13.53
C VAL A 174 -2.57 31.33 14.97
N ALA A 175 -2.27 30.22 15.64
CA ALA A 175 -2.73 29.94 17.00
C ALA A 175 -1.85 30.52 18.12
N ASN A 176 -0.77 31.25 17.78
CA ASN A 176 0.23 31.79 18.71
C ASN A 176 0.79 30.72 19.65
N LEU A 177 1.19 29.59 19.08
CA LEU A 177 1.84 28.49 19.78
C LEU A 177 3.34 28.73 19.87
N ASN A 178 3.99 28.15 20.88
CA ASN A 178 5.45 28.01 20.85
C ASN A 178 5.83 26.93 19.82
N GLU A 179 7.12 26.86 19.47
CA GLU A 179 7.61 25.94 18.44
C GLU A 179 7.43 24.45 18.83
N GLU A 180 7.57 24.12 20.11
CA GLU A 180 7.41 22.75 20.62
C GLU A 180 5.95 22.27 20.51
N ASP A 181 5.00 23.07 21.02
CA ASP A 181 3.56 22.81 20.93
C ASP A 181 3.12 22.71 19.46
N LEU A 182 3.64 23.56 18.57
CA LEU A 182 3.32 23.54 17.15
C LEU A 182 3.71 22.20 16.52
N GLN A 183 4.93 21.73 16.77
CA GLN A 183 5.41 20.45 16.23
C GLN A 183 4.66 19.26 16.83
N GLU A 184 4.40 19.28 18.13
CA GLU A 184 3.65 18.20 18.80
C GLU A 184 2.21 18.11 18.27
N TYR A 185 1.49 19.23 18.20
CA TYR A 185 0.11 19.23 17.69
C TYR A 185 0.04 18.88 16.21
N LEU A 186 0.99 19.35 15.39
CA LEU A 186 1.05 18.96 13.98
C LEU A 186 1.25 17.43 13.85
N ALA A 187 2.20 16.86 14.59
CA ALA A 187 2.47 15.42 14.57
C ALA A 187 1.27 14.59 15.06
N ASN A 188 0.61 15.03 16.13
CA ASN A 188 -0.58 14.35 16.66
C ASN A 188 -1.76 14.43 15.68
N GLY A 189 -2.02 15.61 15.13
CA GLY A 189 -3.11 15.81 14.17
C GLY A 189 -2.92 15.01 12.88
N LEU A 190 -1.68 14.91 12.37
CA LEU A 190 -1.38 14.10 11.18
C LEU A 190 -1.54 12.61 11.46
N ARG A 191 -1.07 12.13 12.61
CA ARG A 191 -1.23 10.74 13.02
C ARG A 191 -2.71 10.36 13.13
N ASP A 192 -3.52 11.21 13.76
CA ASP A 192 -4.96 10.97 13.93
C ASP A 192 -5.70 11.05 12.58
N PHE A 193 -5.32 11.98 11.71
CA PHE A 193 -5.85 12.06 10.35
C PHE A 193 -5.56 10.79 9.54
N GLU A 194 -4.31 10.32 9.52
CA GLU A 194 -3.91 9.12 8.77
C GLU A 194 -4.59 7.85 9.29
N ALA A 195 -4.70 7.72 10.61
CA ALA A 195 -5.27 6.54 11.26
C ALA A 195 -6.81 6.51 11.27
N GLY A 196 -7.46 7.66 11.18
CA GLY A 196 -8.92 7.80 11.31
C GLY A 196 -9.54 8.58 10.16
N ALA A 197 -9.52 9.92 10.27
CA ALA A 197 -10.32 10.80 9.41
C ALA A 197 -10.13 10.50 7.91
N LYS A 198 -8.88 10.30 7.44
CA LYS A 198 -8.56 9.95 6.05
C LYS A 198 -9.31 8.72 5.55
N GLN A 199 -9.41 7.68 6.36
CA GLN A 199 -10.01 6.40 6.01
C GLN A 199 -11.55 6.46 6.01
N GLU A 200 -12.13 7.40 6.75
CA GLU A 200 -13.58 7.57 6.86
C GLU A 200 -14.17 8.49 5.78
N PHE A 201 -13.35 9.27 5.06
CA PHE A 201 -13.85 10.16 4.01
C PHE A 201 -14.54 9.37 2.90
N GLY A 202 -15.86 9.50 2.83
CA GLY A 202 -16.68 8.91 1.77
C GLY A 202 -17.53 9.92 0.99
N SER A 203 -17.71 11.14 1.51
CA SER A 203 -18.53 12.18 0.86
C SER A 203 -18.18 13.58 1.36
N ALA A 204 -18.48 14.59 0.55
CA ALA A 204 -18.24 16.00 0.89
C ALA A 204 -19.15 16.54 2.01
N ASP A 205 -20.29 15.88 2.26
CA ASP A 205 -21.24 16.29 3.30
C ASP A 205 -20.87 15.71 4.68
N GLY A 206 -19.87 14.81 4.73
CA GLY A 206 -19.35 14.21 5.95
C GLY A 206 -18.63 15.23 6.84
N THR A 207 -18.79 15.08 8.15
CA THR A 207 -17.95 15.77 9.14
C THR A 207 -17.12 14.75 9.88
N HIS A 208 -15.81 14.85 9.71
CA HIS A 208 -14.82 14.05 10.41
C HIS A 208 -14.14 14.91 11.47
N TYR A 209 -13.31 14.27 12.31
CA TYR A 209 -12.61 14.96 13.37
C TYR A 209 -11.13 14.63 13.35
N ILE A 210 -10.31 15.63 13.62
CA ILE A 210 -8.89 15.46 13.92
C ILE A 210 -8.68 15.76 15.41
N ASN A 211 -8.02 14.85 16.10
CA ASN A 211 -7.66 14.94 17.51
C ASN A 211 -6.16 15.24 17.67
N PHE A 212 -5.86 16.35 18.35
CA PHE A 212 -4.52 16.81 18.68
C PHE A 212 -3.97 16.21 19.98
N ASN A 213 -4.76 15.35 20.64
CA ASN A 213 -4.41 14.61 21.86
C ASN A 213 -4.12 15.49 23.09
N ASP A 214 -4.69 16.70 23.15
CA ASP A 214 -4.63 17.57 24.33
C ASP A 214 -6.01 18.19 24.63
N PRO A 215 -6.72 17.73 25.67
CA PRO A 215 -8.02 18.28 26.06
C PRO A 215 -7.98 19.75 26.48
N ARG A 216 -6.81 20.30 26.80
CA ARG A 216 -6.63 21.72 27.16
C ARG A 216 -6.44 22.61 25.95
N PHE A 217 -6.08 22.03 24.80
CA PHE A 217 -5.90 22.79 23.57
C PHE A 217 -7.26 23.25 23.01
N SER A 218 -7.61 24.50 23.29
CA SER A 218 -8.84 25.12 22.79
C SER A 218 -8.51 26.50 22.21
N LYS A 219 -8.82 26.69 20.92
CA LYS A 219 -8.60 27.91 20.16
C LYS A 219 -9.78 28.11 19.22
N GLU A 220 -10.77 28.88 19.65
CA GLU A 220 -11.99 29.12 18.87
C GLU A 220 -11.70 29.77 17.50
N THR A 221 -10.67 30.61 17.42
CA THR A 221 -10.24 31.29 16.19
C THR A 221 -9.86 30.34 15.06
N ILE A 222 -9.47 29.11 15.38
CA ILE A 222 -9.13 28.06 14.41
C ILE A 222 -10.03 26.83 14.54
N GLY A 223 -11.17 26.97 15.21
CA GLY A 223 -12.17 25.90 15.33
C GLY A 223 -11.74 24.68 16.15
N ILE A 224 -10.69 24.81 16.98
CA ILE A 224 -10.21 23.73 17.86
C ILE A 224 -10.86 23.87 19.23
N LYS A 225 -11.54 22.82 19.69
CA LYS A 225 -12.16 22.76 21.03
C LYS A 225 -11.81 21.45 21.71
N ARG A 226 -11.21 21.53 22.90
CA ARG A 226 -10.78 20.37 23.71
C ARG A 226 -9.92 19.37 22.92
N GLY A 227 -8.96 19.90 22.16
CA GLY A 227 -8.04 19.11 21.34
C GLY A 227 -8.67 18.52 20.08
N ARG A 228 -9.91 18.89 19.72
CA ARG A 228 -10.60 18.37 18.54
C ARG A 228 -10.94 19.47 17.56
N MET A 229 -10.74 19.20 16.29
CA MET A 229 -11.16 20.03 15.17
C MET A 229 -12.11 19.26 14.28
N ALA A 230 -13.21 19.89 13.88
CA ALA A 230 -14.07 19.36 12.84
C ALA A 230 -13.42 19.59 11.46
N LEU A 231 -13.33 18.54 10.66
CA LEU A 231 -12.88 18.58 9.27
C LEU A 231 -14.07 18.21 8.39
N LYS A 232 -14.49 19.13 7.52
CA LYS A 232 -15.53 18.88 6.53
C LYS A 232 -14.94 18.15 5.33
N GLY A 233 -15.72 17.26 4.71
CA GLY A 233 -15.41 16.62 3.44
C GLY A 233 -15.43 17.56 2.24
#